data_AF-A0A3N5GKM6-F1
#
_entry.id   AF-A0A3N5GKM6-F1
#
_cell.length_a   1.000
_cell.length_b   1.000
_cell.length_c   1.000
_cell.angle_alpha   90.00
_cell.angle_beta   90.00
_cell.angle_gamma   90.00
#
_symmetry.space_group_name_H-M   'P 1'
#
loop_
_entity.id
_entity.type
_entity.pdbx_description
1 polymer ?
#
loop_
_entity_poly.entity_id
_entity_poly.type
_entity_poly.pdbx_seq_one_letter_code
_entity_poly.pdbx_strand_id
1 'polypeptide(L)'
;MNITLLESPAWKDYELLDSGNGLKLERFGSYRFARPEVQAIWKPALPEAAWRDVHGVFQPTSEESGGHWDLRRTVPEQWKMNYPLTSSLTPLRGASPGPSPAGRGGLQFWVMTTPGRHVGVFPEVAAHWDWFSG
;
A
#
# COMPACT_ATOMS: atom_id res chain seq x y z
N MET A 1 27.63 10.03 -4.80
CA MET A 1 26.25 10.23 -4.29
C MET A 1 25.87 8.99 -3.51
N ASN A 2 25.51 9.12 -2.23
CA ASN A 2 25.06 8.00 -1.41
C ASN A 2 23.54 8.08 -1.32
N ILE A 3 22.83 7.05 -1.81
CA ILE A 3 21.37 6.98 -1.76
C ILE A 3 21.01 5.97 -0.67
N THR A 4 20.31 6.44 0.35
CA THR A 4 19.70 5.56 1.37
C THR A 4 18.25 5.31 0.98
N LEU A 5 17.91 4.05 0.73
CA LEU A 5 16.52 3.65 0.46
C LEU A 5 15.79 3.44 1.80
N LEU A 6 14.61 4.05 1.92
CA LEU A 6 13.70 3.78 3.01
C LEU A 6 12.61 2.84 2.48
N GLU A 7 12.45 1.69 3.13
CA GLU A 7 11.44 0.69 2.80
C GLU A 7 10.52 0.45 4.01
N SER A 8 9.33 -0.10 3.76
CA SER A 8 8.32 -0.41 4.79
C SER A 8 8.05 -1.91 4.86
N PRO A 9 9.00 -2.73 5.35
CA PRO A 9 8.95 -4.19 5.23
C PRO A 9 7.91 -4.84 6.16
N ALA A 10 7.38 -4.10 7.14
CA ALA A 10 6.50 -4.65 8.16
C ALA A 10 5.03 -4.77 7.71
N TRP A 11 4.68 -4.25 6.52
CA TRP A 11 3.32 -4.40 5.98
C TRP A 11 2.90 -5.86 5.84
N LYS A 12 1.69 -6.15 6.32
CA LYS A 12 0.97 -7.41 6.08
C LYS A 12 -0.32 -7.18 5.32
N ASP A 13 -1.02 -6.11 5.69
CA ASP A 13 -2.28 -5.75 5.07
C ASP A 13 -2.10 -4.97 3.76
N TYR A 14 -0.91 -4.48 3.43
CA TYR A 14 -0.62 -3.87 2.13
C TYR A 14 0.42 -4.67 1.36
N GLU A 15 0.27 -4.69 0.04
CA GLU A 15 1.27 -5.25 -0.87
C GLU A 15 1.13 -4.63 -2.28
N LEU A 16 2.25 -4.21 -2.87
CA LEU A 16 2.33 -3.95 -4.30
C LEU A 16 2.60 -5.29 -5.00
N LEU A 17 1.59 -5.82 -5.68
CA LEU A 17 1.64 -7.14 -6.32
C LEU A 17 2.34 -7.12 -7.68
N ASP A 18 2.06 -6.10 -8.49
CA ASP A 18 2.66 -5.92 -9.82
C ASP A 18 2.53 -4.46 -10.29
N SER A 19 3.29 -4.10 -11.31
CA SER A 19 3.19 -2.78 -11.95
C SER A 19 3.64 -2.84 -13.40
N GLY A 20 3.10 -1.96 -14.22
CA GLY A 20 3.47 -1.82 -15.62
C GLY A 20 2.34 -1.26 -16.47
N ASN A 21 2.64 -0.91 -17.71
CA ASN A 21 1.72 -0.30 -18.67
C ASN A 21 0.95 0.91 -18.10
N GLY A 22 1.61 1.71 -17.26
CA GLY A 22 1.00 2.88 -16.62
C GLY A 22 0.05 2.56 -15.46
N LEU A 23 0.07 1.33 -14.94
CA LEU A 23 -0.79 0.86 -13.85
C LEU A 23 0.03 0.21 -12.72
N LYS A 24 -0.57 0.13 -11.54
CA LYS A 24 -0.13 -0.69 -10.41
C LYS A 24 -1.26 -1.55 -9.90
N LEU A 25 -0.92 -2.77 -9.52
CA LEU A 25 -1.80 -3.76 -8.91
C LEU A 25 -1.43 -3.87 -7.43
N GLU A 26 -2.35 -3.50 -6.56
CA GLU A 26 -2.11 -3.41 -5.13
C GLU A 26 -3.16 -4.21 -4.36
N ARG A 27 -2.76 -4.74 -3.20
CA ARG A 27 -3.65 -5.35 -2.22
C ARG A 27 -3.73 -4.49 -0.97
N PHE A 28 -4.95 -4.24 -0.51
CA PHE A 28 -5.28 -3.56 0.74
C PHE A 28 -6.22 -4.47 1.56
N GLY A 29 -5.70 -5.09 2.60
CA GLY A 29 -6.35 -6.19 3.32
C GLY A 29 -6.59 -7.38 2.40
N SER A 30 -7.86 -7.75 2.22
CA SER A 30 -8.30 -8.82 1.32
C SER A 30 -8.64 -8.32 -0.09
N TYR A 31 -8.65 -7.01 -0.31
CA TYR A 31 -9.13 -6.40 -1.55
C TYR A 31 -7.97 -6.03 -2.46
N ARG A 32 -8.17 -6.20 -3.77
CA ARG A 32 -7.16 -5.94 -4.80
C ARG A 32 -7.67 -4.87 -5.74
N PHE A 33 -6.83 -3.91 -6.06
CA PHE A 33 -7.19 -2.78 -6.91
C PHE A 33 -6.13 -2.55 -7.98
N ALA A 34 -6.58 -2.23 -9.19
CA ALA A 34 -5.72 -1.68 -10.23
C ALA A 34 -5.89 -0.17 -10.27
N ARG A 35 -4.78 0.57 -10.18
CA ARG A 35 -4.78 2.04 -10.17
C ARG A 35 -3.75 2.61 -11.16
N PRO A 36 -3.95 3.83 -11.66
CA PRO A 36 -2.97 4.52 -12.50
C PRO A 36 -1.65 4.78 -11.77
N GLU A 37 -0.55 4.48 -12.45
CA GLU A 37 0.82 4.80 -12.05
C GLU A 37 1.63 5.15 -13.31
N VAL A 38 1.64 6.43 -13.68
CA VAL A 38 2.21 6.89 -14.97
C VAL A 38 3.71 6.62 -15.10
N GLN A 39 4.40 6.42 -13.98
CA GLN A 39 5.83 6.11 -13.96
C GLN A 39 6.12 4.62 -14.20
N ALA A 40 5.11 3.73 -14.08
CA ALA A 40 5.25 2.30 -14.33
C ALA A 40 5.20 1.98 -15.83
N ILE A 41 6.16 2.49 -16.60
CA ILE A 41 6.21 2.40 -18.08
C ILE A 41 6.66 1.03 -18.61
N TRP A 42 7.14 0.15 -17.73
CA TRP A 42 7.59 -1.20 -18.07
C TRP A 42 6.41 -2.16 -18.29
N LYS A 43 6.71 -3.36 -18.76
CA LYS A 43 5.72 -4.43 -18.92
C LYS A 43 5.41 -5.06 -17.55
N PRO A 44 4.12 -5.34 -17.23
CA PRO A 44 3.75 -6.13 -16.06
C PRO A 44 4.40 -7.50 -16.04
N ALA A 45 4.77 -7.98 -14.85
CA ALA A 45 5.38 -9.29 -14.67
C ALA A 45 4.32 -10.40 -14.53
N LEU A 46 3.18 -10.09 -13.93
CA LEU A 46 2.08 -11.04 -13.75
C LEU A 46 1.25 -11.19 -15.03
N PRO A 47 0.62 -12.35 -15.24
CA PRO A 47 -0.28 -12.55 -16.38
C PRO A 47 -1.52 -11.65 -16.27
N GLU A 48 -2.13 -11.34 -17.41
CA GLU A 48 -3.35 -10.53 -17.50
C GLU A 48 -4.49 -11.06 -16.61
N ALA A 49 -4.55 -12.37 -16.38
CA ALA A 49 -5.53 -12.98 -15.48
C ALA A 49 -5.47 -12.41 -14.05
N ALA A 50 -4.26 -12.11 -13.53
CA ALA A 50 -4.11 -11.49 -12.22
C ALA A 50 -4.66 -10.06 -12.19
N TRP A 51 -4.48 -9.31 -13.29
CA TRP A 51 -5.00 -7.96 -13.47
C TRP A 51 -6.53 -7.92 -13.71
N ARG A 52 -7.12 -9.04 -14.14
CA ARG A 52 -8.59 -9.21 -14.21
C ARG A 52 -9.19 -9.63 -12.87
N ASP A 53 -8.46 -10.38 -12.05
CA ASP A 53 -8.84 -10.83 -10.70
C ASP A 53 -8.66 -9.72 -9.63
N VAL A 54 -9.35 -8.61 -9.85
CA VAL A 54 -9.36 -7.44 -8.96
C VAL A 54 -10.77 -7.15 -8.47
N HIS A 55 -10.87 -6.49 -7.33
CA HIS A 55 -12.15 -6.06 -6.75
C HIS A 55 -12.59 -4.72 -7.34
N GLY A 56 -11.65 -3.85 -7.73
CA GLY A 56 -11.97 -2.61 -8.41
C GLY A 56 -10.83 -2.06 -9.24
N VAL A 57 -11.19 -1.21 -10.21
CA VAL A 57 -10.25 -0.45 -11.03
C VAL A 57 -10.61 1.03 -10.93
N PHE A 58 -9.63 1.89 -10.69
CA PHE A 58 -9.86 3.32 -10.79
C PHE A 58 -9.70 3.78 -12.24
N GLN A 59 -10.74 4.38 -12.81
CA GLN A 59 -10.76 4.91 -14.17
C GLN A 59 -10.56 6.43 -14.14
N PRO A 60 -9.42 6.96 -14.60
CA PRO A 60 -9.22 8.40 -14.70
C PRO A 60 -10.15 9.01 -15.74
N THR A 61 -10.85 10.07 -15.34
CA THR A 61 -11.73 10.84 -16.24
C THR A 61 -11.55 12.34 -15.96
N SER A 62 -12.21 13.19 -16.75
CA SER A 62 -12.27 14.63 -16.53
C SER A 62 -13.32 15.05 -15.49
N GLU A 63 -13.83 14.13 -14.69
CA GLU A 63 -14.74 14.42 -13.58
C GLU A 63 -14.05 15.25 -12.49
N GLU A 64 -14.83 15.94 -11.67
CA GLU A 64 -14.31 16.78 -10.58
C GLU A 64 -13.42 15.99 -9.59
N SER A 65 -13.73 14.72 -9.36
CA SER A 65 -12.94 13.82 -8.50
C SER A 65 -11.71 13.20 -9.18
N GLY A 66 -11.47 13.50 -10.46
CA GLY A 66 -10.37 12.98 -11.28
C GLY A 66 -10.58 11.56 -11.83
N GLY A 67 -11.79 11.01 -11.71
CA GLY A 67 -12.13 9.65 -12.12
C GLY A 67 -13.20 9.02 -11.24
N HIS A 68 -13.45 7.73 -11.46
CA HIS A 68 -14.39 6.93 -10.67
C HIS A 68 -13.89 5.49 -10.48
N TRP A 69 -14.46 4.78 -9.51
CA TRP A 69 -14.19 3.37 -9.26
C TRP A 69 -15.16 2.47 -10.04
N ASP A 70 -14.61 1.58 -10.86
CA ASP A 70 -15.31 0.43 -11.43
C ASP A 70 -15.11 -0.79 -10.51
N LEU A 71 -16.08 -1.02 -9.61
CA LEU A 71 -16.07 -2.16 -8.68
C LEU A 71 -16.66 -3.40 -9.33
N ARG A 72 -15.81 -4.42 -9.51
CA ARG A 72 -16.17 -5.69 -10.17
C ARG A 72 -16.71 -6.74 -9.19
N ARG A 73 -16.45 -6.54 -7.90
CA ARG A 73 -16.89 -7.42 -6.81
C ARG A 73 -17.37 -6.55 -5.66
N THR A 74 -18.16 -7.14 -4.77
CA THR A 74 -18.59 -6.46 -3.55
C THR A 74 -17.37 -6.14 -2.67
N VAL A 75 -17.21 -4.86 -2.36
CA VAL A 75 -16.26 -4.33 -1.39
C VAL A 75 -17.09 -3.59 -0.34
N PRO A 76 -16.83 -3.77 0.96
CA PRO A 76 -17.51 -2.99 1.99
C PRO A 76 -17.17 -1.50 1.83
N GLU A 77 -18.06 -0.63 2.31
CA GLU A 77 -17.86 0.83 2.27
C GLU A 77 -16.52 1.24 2.92
N GLN A 78 -16.15 0.57 4.00
CA GLN A 78 -14.84 0.70 4.65
C GLN A 78 -14.38 -0.63 5.23
N TRP A 79 -13.08 -0.85 5.30
CA TRP A 79 -12.47 -2.01 5.98
C TRP A 79 -11.28 -1.59 6.83
N LYS A 80 -10.96 -2.40 7.85
CA LYS A 80 -9.81 -2.13 8.73
C LYS A 80 -8.52 -2.64 8.10
N MET A 81 -7.46 -1.88 8.28
CA MET A 81 -6.08 -2.29 8.03
C MET A 81 -5.25 -2.13 9.30
N ASN A 82 -4.21 -2.96 9.39
CA ASN A 82 -3.30 -3.04 10.51
C ASN A 82 -1.86 -2.89 10.03
N TYR A 83 -1.07 -2.12 10.78
CA TYR A 83 0.37 -2.01 10.59
C TYR A 83 1.09 -2.28 11.91
N PRO A 84 1.96 -3.31 12.00
CA PRO A 84 2.77 -3.50 13.19
C PRO A 84 3.83 -2.39 13.28
N LEU A 85 3.81 -1.62 14.37
CA LEU A 85 4.88 -0.65 14.63
C LEU A 85 6.14 -1.39 15.08
N THR A 86 7.22 -1.20 14.35
CA THR A 86 8.53 -1.70 14.74
C THR A 86 9.29 -0.55 15.38
N SER A 87 9.76 -0.72 16.63
CA SER A 87 10.61 0.31 17.25
C SER A 87 11.90 0.41 16.44
N SER A 88 12.06 1.51 15.71
CA SER A 88 13.24 1.83 14.91
C SER A 88 14.42 2.30 15.75
N LEU A 89 14.62 1.75 16.95
CA LEU A 89 15.95 1.75 17.54
C LEU A 89 16.76 0.66 16.83
N THR A 90 17.04 0.88 15.55
CA THR A 90 18.12 0.17 14.90
C THR A 90 19.40 0.64 15.57
N PRO A 91 20.15 -0.24 16.24
CA PRO A 91 21.43 0.15 16.83
C PRO A 91 22.36 0.58 15.70
N LEU A 92 23.05 1.70 15.90
CA LEU A 92 24.16 2.14 15.05
C LEU A 92 25.06 0.92 14.76
N ARG A 93 25.05 0.46 13.50
CA ARG A 93 25.97 -0.51 12.90
C ARG A 93 26.34 -1.73 13.78
N GLY A 94 25.60 -2.83 13.62
CA GLY A 94 26.10 -4.17 14.00
C GLY A 94 25.37 -4.87 15.16
N ALA A 95 24.23 -4.39 15.63
CA ALA A 95 23.40 -5.19 16.53
C ALA A 95 22.15 -5.73 15.81
N SER A 96 21.90 -7.01 16.05
CA SER A 96 20.75 -7.73 15.53
C SER A 96 19.45 -7.06 15.99
N PRO A 97 18.39 -7.04 15.16
CA PRO A 97 17.09 -6.62 15.61
C PRO A 97 16.64 -7.59 16.71
N GLY A 98 16.73 -7.15 17.96
CA GLY A 98 16.05 -7.81 19.07
C GLY A 98 14.54 -7.70 18.87
N PRO A 99 13.75 -8.61 19.44
CA PRO A 99 12.29 -8.45 19.42
C PRO A 99 11.94 -7.07 19.97
N SER A 100 11.05 -6.36 19.27
CA SER A 100 10.54 -5.07 19.73
C SER A 100 10.08 -5.19 21.19
N PRO A 101 10.26 -4.16 22.03
CA PRO A 101 9.80 -4.19 23.41
C PRO A 101 8.31 -4.56 23.39
N ALA A 102 7.99 -5.73 23.97
CA ALA A 102 6.62 -6.21 24.05
C ALA A 102 5.78 -5.13 24.75
N GLY A 103 4.90 -4.45 24.01
CA GLY A 103 4.00 -3.46 24.59
C GLY A 103 3.59 -2.27 23.71
N ARG A 104 4.30 -1.92 22.62
CA ARG A 104 3.78 -0.91 21.67
C ARG A 104 2.85 -1.61 20.67
N GLY A 105 1.55 -1.29 20.73
CA GLY A 105 0.55 -1.81 19.81
C GLY A 105 0.82 -1.39 18.36
N GLY A 106 0.24 -2.10 17.40
CA GLY A 106 0.24 -1.67 15.99
C GLY A 106 -0.75 -0.54 15.72
N LEU A 107 -0.61 0.13 14.57
CA LEU A 107 -1.62 1.06 14.06
C LEU A 107 -2.80 0.27 13.51
N GLN A 108 -4.01 0.73 13.82
CA GLN A 108 -5.25 0.27 13.19
C GLN A 108 -6.02 1.47 12.65
N PHE A 109 -6.47 1.39 11.41
CA PHE A 109 -7.20 2.47 10.76
C PHE A 109 -8.16 1.92 9.71
N TRP A 110 -9.15 2.74 9.35
CA TRP A 110 -10.10 2.43 8.30
C TRP A 110 -9.61 2.93 6.95
N VAL A 111 -9.89 2.17 5.92
CA VAL A 111 -9.64 2.52 4.51
C VAL A 111 -10.91 2.29 3.70
N MET A 112 -11.03 2.98 2.58
CA MET A 112 -12.21 2.93 1.71
C MET A 112 -11.85 3.36 0.29
N THR A 113 -12.63 2.96 -0.70
CA THR A 113 -12.55 3.55 -2.05
C THR A 113 -13.17 4.97 -2.01
N THR A 114 -12.32 6.00 -1.94
CA THR A 114 -12.77 7.41 -1.95
C THR A 114 -13.35 7.79 -3.31
N PRO A 115 -14.05 8.94 -3.45
CA PRO A 115 -14.45 9.42 -4.78
C PRO A 115 -13.27 9.56 -5.76
N GLY A 116 -12.09 9.92 -5.27
CA GLY A 116 -10.86 9.94 -6.05
C GLY A 116 -10.08 8.60 -6.01
N ARG A 117 -8.88 8.60 -6.59
CA ARG A 117 -8.04 7.40 -6.74
C ARG A 117 -7.46 6.82 -5.44
N HIS A 118 -7.67 7.48 -4.31
CA HIS A 118 -7.05 7.14 -3.03
C HIS A 118 -7.88 6.11 -2.27
N VAL A 119 -7.19 5.34 -1.43
CA VAL A 119 -7.81 4.34 -0.55
C VAL A 119 -7.80 4.80 0.94
N GLY A 120 -7.30 6.01 1.22
CA GLY A 120 -7.24 6.60 2.56
C GLY A 120 -5.92 6.38 3.31
N VAL A 121 -4.98 5.62 2.73
CA VAL A 121 -3.64 5.39 3.30
C VAL A 121 -2.58 5.48 2.19
N PHE A 122 -1.38 5.94 2.56
CA PHE A 122 -0.17 5.95 1.73
C PHE A 122 0.85 4.97 2.36
N PRO A 123 0.85 3.69 1.96
CA PRO A 123 1.66 2.66 2.60
C PRO A 123 3.16 2.92 2.57
N GLU A 124 3.64 3.67 1.58
CA GLU A 124 5.03 4.05 1.40
C GLU A 124 5.60 4.92 2.53
N VAL A 125 4.75 5.63 3.28
CA VAL A 125 5.21 6.49 4.39
C VAL A 125 5.38 5.73 5.71
N ALA A 126 5.14 4.41 5.73
CA ALA A 126 5.16 3.64 6.97
C ALA A 126 6.54 3.56 7.63
N ALA A 127 7.62 3.63 6.86
CA ALA A 127 8.98 3.80 7.38
C ALA A 127 9.12 5.04 8.29
N HIS A 128 8.35 6.11 8.02
CA HIS A 128 8.32 7.28 8.89
C HIS A 128 7.49 7.03 10.16
N TRP A 129 6.43 6.22 10.09
CA TRP A 129 5.67 5.85 11.28
C TRP A 129 6.53 5.02 12.23
N ASP A 130 7.32 4.08 11.70
CA ASP A 130 8.29 3.33 12.49
C ASP A 130 9.27 4.29 13.19
N TRP A 131 9.82 5.27 12.44
CA TRP A 131 10.70 6.32 12.99
C TRP A 131 10.06 7.15 14.10
N PHE A 132 8.82 7.61 13.92
CA PHE A 132 8.10 8.35 14.96
C PHE A 132 7.74 7.48 16.18
N SER A 133 7.64 6.17 16.00
CA SER A 133 7.18 5.25 17.02
C SER A 133 8.25 4.89 18.06
N GLY A 134 9.51 5.29 17.89
CA GLY A 134 10.61 4.95 18.80
C GLY A 134 11.89 5.74 18.58
#